data_AF-A0A0Q5MBJ0-F1
#
_entry.id   AF-A0A0Q5MBJ0-F1
#
_cell.length_a   1.000
_cell.length_b   1.000
_cell.length_c   1.000
_cell.angle_alpha   90.00
_cell.angle_beta   90.00
_cell.angle_gamma   90.00
#
_symmetry.space_group_name_H-M   'P 1'
#
loop_
_entity.id
_entity.type
_entity.pdbx_description
1 polymer ?
#
loop_
_entity_poly.entity_id
_entity_poly.type
_entity_poly.pdbx_seq_one_letter_code
_entity_poly.pdbx_strand_id
1 'polypeptide(L)'
;MARDLTAEIEAIIGLDDPIGIGGPDNVGEYTPEAREIAAELLGIESERGLQVAIHEIFQSWFTPELAGSIEQYESIARRVWALRKEADELLWAGV
;
A
#
# COMPACT_ATOMS: atom_id res chain seq x y z
N MET A 1 0.92 13.22 -17.14
CA MET A 1 0.08 13.35 -15.93
C MET A 1 0.98 13.13 -14.74
N ALA A 2 0.79 13.88 -13.63
CA ALA A 2 1.50 13.59 -12.40
C ALA A 2 1.13 12.18 -11.93
N ARG A 3 2.11 11.47 -11.36
CA ARG A 3 1.92 10.13 -10.79
C ARG A 3 0.91 10.21 -9.63
N ASP A 4 -0.11 9.35 -9.62
CA ASP A 4 -1.06 9.24 -8.51
C ASP A 4 -0.73 8.01 -7.67
N LEU A 5 0.08 8.24 -6.62
CA LEU A 5 0.51 7.17 -5.72
C LEU A 5 -0.67 6.48 -5.03
N THR A 6 -1.76 7.20 -4.76
CA THR A 6 -2.94 6.59 -4.11
C THR A 6 -3.54 5.55 -5.03
N ALA A 7 -3.77 5.88 -6.30
CA ALA A 7 -4.34 4.96 -7.28
C ALA A 7 -3.44 3.75 -7.55
N GLU A 8 -2.11 3.93 -7.57
CA GLU A 8 -1.17 2.82 -7.76
C GLU A 8 -1.11 1.89 -6.55
N ILE A 9 -1.13 2.44 -5.34
CA ILE A 9 -1.18 1.64 -4.10
C ILE A 9 -2.51 0.89 -4.02
N GLU A 10 -3.63 1.54 -4.32
CA GLU A 10 -4.94 0.90 -4.37
C GLU A 10 -4.97 -0.27 -5.35
N ALA A 11 -4.42 -0.08 -6.56
CA ALA A 11 -4.32 -1.15 -7.54
C ALA A 11 -3.47 -2.33 -7.04
N ILE A 12 -2.41 -2.08 -6.26
CA ILE A 12 -1.62 -3.15 -5.63
C ILE A 12 -2.44 -3.89 -4.58
N ILE A 13 -3.12 -3.16 -3.68
CA ILE A 13 -3.94 -3.75 -2.62
C ILE A 13 -5.06 -4.59 -3.25
N GLY A 14 -5.78 -4.05 -4.23
CA GLY A 14 -6.87 -4.74 -4.91
C GLY A 14 -6.43 -6.00 -5.66
N LEU A 15 -5.18 -6.08 -6.12
CA LEU A 15 -4.66 -7.30 -6.77
C LEU A 15 -4.37 -8.42 -5.78
N ASP A 16 -3.94 -8.07 -4.57
CA ASP A 16 -3.63 -9.05 -3.52
C ASP A 16 -4.85 -9.35 -2.62
N ASP A 17 -5.83 -8.44 -2.57
CA ASP A 17 -7.10 -8.51 -1.83
C ASP A 17 -6.95 -9.15 -0.44
N PRO A 18 -6.16 -8.54 0.47
CA PRO A 18 -5.66 -9.21 1.66
C PRO A 18 -6.75 -9.66 2.63
N ILE A 19 -7.93 -9.03 2.58
CA ILE A 19 -9.06 -9.32 3.47
C ILE A 19 -10.30 -9.85 2.73
N GLY A 20 -10.20 -10.08 1.41
CA GLY A 20 -11.25 -10.74 0.63
C GLY A 20 -12.53 -9.92 0.44
N ILE A 21 -12.47 -8.58 0.55
CA ILE A 21 -13.62 -7.69 0.35
C ILE A 21 -13.70 -7.16 -1.09
N GLY A 22 -12.71 -7.49 -1.91
CA GLY A 22 -12.62 -7.06 -3.30
C GLY A 22 -13.83 -7.50 -4.14
N GLY A 23 -14.45 -6.54 -4.83
CA GLY A 23 -15.48 -6.78 -5.84
C GLY A 23 -14.91 -7.23 -7.19
N PRO A 24 -15.76 -7.52 -8.20
CA PRO A 24 -15.32 -8.01 -9.52
C PRO A 24 -14.30 -7.12 -10.23
N ASP A 25 -14.31 -5.82 -9.94
CA ASP A 25 -13.43 -4.82 -10.55
C ASP A 25 -12.36 -4.28 -9.58
N ASN A 26 -12.45 -4.57 -8.27
CA ASN A 26 -11.55 -4.06 -7.21
C ASN A 26 -11.30 -2.54 -7.24
N VAL A 27 -12.23 -1.76 -7.80
CA VAL A 27 -12.13 -0.29 -7.91
C VAL A 27 -12.79 0.36 -6.70
N GLY A 28 -12.07 1.22 -5.98
CA GLY A 28 -12.63 2.08 -4.93
C GLY A 28 -12.73 1.45 -3.54
N GLU A 29 -12.56 0.13 -3.43
CA GLU A 29 -12.75 -0.62 -2.18
C GLU A 29 -11.67 -0.33 -1.13
N TYR A 30 -10.48 0.06 -1.57
CA TYR A 30 -9.31 0.28 -0.71
C TYR A 30 -8.73 1.70 -0.80
N THR A 31 -9.48 2.64 -1.39
CA THR A 31 -9.02 4.03 -1.56
C THR A 31 -8.62 4.71 -0.24
N PRO A 32 -9.40 4.57 0.87
CA PRO A 32 -9.02 5.19 2.15
C PRO A 32 -7.69 4.70 2.68
N GLU A 33 -7.46 3.38 2.68
CA GLU A 33 -6.23 2.73 3.15
C GLU A 33 -5.06 3.09 2.25
N ALA A 34 -5.26 3.06 0.93
CA ALA A 34 -4.24 3.44 -0.04
C ALA A 34 -3.77 4.89 0.14
N ARG A 35 -4.70 5.79 0.47
CA ARG A 35 -4.39 7.20 0.74
C ARG A 35 -3.58 7.38 2.01
N GLU A 36 -3.88 6.63 3.07
CA GLU A 36 -3.13 6.67 4.32
C GLU A 36 -1.72 6.12 4.14
N ILE A 37 -1.59 4.97 3.47
CA ILE A 37 -0.28 4.40 3.10
C ILE A 37 0.53 5.39 2.28
N ALA A 38 -0.07 6.06 1.28
CA ALA A 38 0.61 7.07 0.47
C ALA A 38 1.11 8.26 1.31
N ALA A 39 0.33 8.68 2.32
CA ALA A 39 0.70 9.79 3.20
C ALA A 39 1.88 9.43 4.12
N GLU A 40 1.97 8.19 4.59
CA GLU A 40 3.04 7.73 5.48
C GLU A 40 4.31 7.25 4.73
N LEU A 41 4.20 6.95 3.43
CA LEU A 41 5.23 6.29 2.65
C LEU A 41 6.61 6.94 2.71
N LEU A 42 6.67 8.28 2.77
CA LEU A 42 7.93 9.04 2.85
C LEU A 42 8.64 8.90 4.19
N GLY A 43 7.89 8.69 5.28
CA GLY A 43 8.43 8.57 6.64
C GLY A 43 8.89 7.15 7.00
N ILE A 44 8.53 6.16 6.20
CA ILE A 44 8.93 4.76 6.41
C ILE A 44 10.35 4.57 5.87
N GLU A 45 11.21 3.77 6.49
CA GLU A 45 12.63 3.64 6.07
C GLU A 45 13.01 2.23 5.58
N SER A 46 12.07 1.29 5.60
CA SER A 46 12.31 -0.07 5.12
C SER A 46 11.05 -0.74 4.61
N GLU A 47 11.20 -1.73 3.73
CA GLU A 47 10.12 -2.61 3.27
C GLU A 47 9.41 -3.31 4.44
N ARG A 48 10.16 -3.78 5.44
CA ARG A 48 9.59 -4.39 6.64
C ARG A 48 8.82 -3.37 7.48
N GLY A 49 9.32 -2.14 7.62
CA GLY A 49 8.60 -1.05 8.26
C GLY A 49 7.30 -0.73 7.53
N LEU A 50 7.32 -0.78 6.19
CA LEU A 50 6.13 -0.59 5.36
C LEU A 50 5.11 -1.71 5.58
N GLN A 51 5.54 -2.96 5.66
CA GLN A 51 4.66 -4.07 5.96
C GLN A 51 3.95 -3.92 7.32
N VAL A 52 4.68 -3.47 8.35
CA VAL A 52 4.11 -3.19 9.67
C VAL A 52 3.09 -2.06 9.58
N ALA A 53 3.44 -0.94 8.94
CA ALA A 53 2.54 0.20 8.80
C ALA A 53 1.26 -0.16 8.03
N ILE A 54 1.37 -0.91 6.93
CA ILE A 54 0.18 -1.37 6.18
C ILE A 54 -0.71 -2.25 7.07
N HIS A 55 -0.14 -3.18 7.82
CA HIS A 55 -0.93 -4.02 8.72
C HIS A 55 -1.64 -3.20 9.81
N GLU A 56 -0.95 -2.23 10.41
CA GLU A 56 -1.52 -1.33 11.42
C GLU A 56 -2.65 -0.46 10.85
N ILE A 57 -2.50 0.06 9.64
CA ILE A 57 -3.56 0.78 8.91
C ILE A 57 -4.76 -0.15 8.70
N PHE A 58 -4.55 -1.38 8.22
CA PHE A 58 -5.67 -2.32 8.06
C PHE A 58 -6.35 -2.68 9.40
N GLN A 59 -5.61 -2.74 10.50
CA GLN A 59 -6.20 -2.93 11.84
C GLN A 59 -6.93 -1.69 12.38
N SER A 60 -6.65 -0.49 11.86
CA SER A 60 -7.35 0.74 12.23
C SER A 60 -8.67 0.87 11.48
N TRP A 61 -8.72 0.44 10.21
CA TRP A 61 -9.90 0.46 9.36
C TRP A 61 -10.81 -0.75 9.56
N PHE A 62 -10.23 -1.91 9.85
CA PHE A 62 -10.94 -3.18 9.99
C PHE A 62 -10.70 -3.81 11.36
N THR A 63 -11.61 -4.69 11.78
CA THR A 63 -11.40 -5.48 13.00
C THR A 63 -10.13 -6.32 12.87
N PRO A 64 -9.35 -6.54 13.94
CA PRO A 64 -8.13 -7.35 13.89
C PRO A 64 -8.33 -8.75 13.30
N GLU A 65 -9.50 -9.35 13.51
CA GLU A 65 -9.88 -10.66 12.96
C GLU A 65 -10.01 -10.63 11.43
N LEU A 66 -10.48 -9.52 10.87
CA LEU A 66 -10.64 -9.34 9.42
C LEU A 66 -9.33 -8.91 8.77
N ALA A 67 -8.58 -8.01 9.43
CA ALA A 67 -7.26 -7.58 8.97
C ALA A 67 -6.26 -8.73 8.87
N GLY A 68 -6.45 -9.81 9.63
CA GLY A 68 -5.64 -11.01 9.53
C GLY A 68 -4.20 -10.81 9.98
N SER A 69 -3.29 -11.65 9.48
CA SER A 69 -1.90 -11.69 9.91
C SER A 69 -1.01 -10.76 9.07
N ILE A 70 0.08 -10.29 9.67
CA ILE A 70 1.03 -9.38 9.02
C ILE A 70 1.65 -9.98 7.75
N GLU A 71 1.77 -11.29 7.67
CA GLU A 71 2.33 -12.02 6.52
C GLU A 71 1.49 -11.81 5.25
N GLN A 72 0.17 -11.58 5.37
CA GLN A 72 -0.71 -11.29 4.23
C GLN A 72 -0.30 -10.00 3.49
N TYR A 73 0.40 -9.09 4.17
CA TYR A 73 0.80 -7.78 3.63
C TYR A 73 2.21 -7.76 3.04
N GLU A 74 2.95 -8.89 3.05
CA GLU A 74 4.32 -8.94 2.55
C GLU A 74 4.41 -8.57 1.06
N SER A 75 3.54 -9.16 0.23
CA SER A 75 3.52 -8.90 -1.21
C SER A 75 3.16 -7.44 -1.53
N ILE A 76 2.16 -6.90 -0.83
CA ILE A 76 1.74 -5.49 -0.95
C ILE A 76 2.91 -4.57 -0.57
N ALA A 77 3.53 -4.79 0.59
CA ALA A 77 4.65 -3.98 1.08
C ALA A 77 5.82 -3.97 0.10
N ARG A 78 6.21 -5.15 -0.42
CA ARG A 78 7.28 -5.27 -1.41
C ARG A 78 6.99 -4.48 -2.68
N ARG A 79 5.76 -4.55 -3.19
CA ARG A 79 5.35 -3.87 -4.43
C ARG A 79 5.30 -2.35 -4.23
N VAL A 80 4.71 -1.87 -3.13
CA VAL A 80 4.67 -0.44 -2.81
C VAL A 80 6.08 0.12 -2.52
N TRP A 81 6.94 -0.68 -1.88
CA TRP A 81 8.34 -0.30 -1.66
C TRP A 81 9.11 -0.13 -2.97
N ALA A 82 8.87 -1.00 -3.96
CA ALA A 82 9.44 -0.85 -5.30
C ALA A 82 8.96 0.44 -5.98
N LEU A 83 7.65 0.75 -5.92
CA LEU A 83 7.11 2.00 -6.48
C LEU A 83 7.78 3.24 -5.90
N ARG A 84 8.05 3.25 -4.59
CA ARG A 84 8.76 4.34 -3.92
C ARG A 84 10.18 4.50 -4.44
N LYS A 85 10.96 3.41 -4.51
CA LYS A 85 12.34 3.47 -4.99
C LYS A 85 12.42 4.01 -6.42
N GLU A 86 11.49 3.60 -7.28
CA GLU A 86 11.39 4.14 -8.65
C GLU A 86 11.06 5.65 -8.65
N ALA A 87 10.19 6.11 -7.74
CA ALA A 87 9.89 7.53 -7.61
C ALA A 87 11.11 8.34 -7.16
N ASP A 88 11.87 7.82 -6.18
CA ASP A 88 13.08 8.45 -5.68
C ASP A 88 14.15 8.50 -6.77
N GLU A 89 14.37 7.40 -7.51
CA GLU A 89 15.34 7.35 -8.62
C GLU A 89 15.01 8.35 -9.73
N LEU A 90 13.72 8.57 -10.05
CA LEU A 90 13.29 9.57 -11.02
C LEU A 90 13.52 11.01 -10.54
N LEU A 91 13.48 11.28 -9.23
CA LEU A 91 13.83 12.58 -8.65
C LEU A 91 15.33 12.88 -8.76
N TRP A 92 16.20 11.86 -8.73
CA TRP A 92 17.65 12.01 -8.82
C TRP A 92 18.22 11.84 -10.24
N ALA A 93 17.51 11.19 -11.16
CA ALA A 93 17.92 11.01 -12.55
C ALA A 93 17.74 12.28 -13.43
N GLY A 94 17.09 13.31 -12.89
CA GLY A 94 16.83 14.59 -13.57
C GLY A 94 17.78 15.73 -13.19
N VAL A 95 18.88 15.46 -12.48
CA VAL A 95 19.87 16.46 -12.01
C VAL A 95 21.19 16.35 -12.77
#